data_AF-A0A1F4UL55-F1
#
_entry.id   AF-A0A1F4UL55-F1
#
_cell.length_a   1.000
_cell.length_b   1.000
_cell.length_c   1.000
_cell.angle_alpha   90.00
_cell.angle_beta   90.00
_cell.angle_gamma   90.00
#
_symmetry.space_group_name_H-M   'P 1'
#
loop_
_entity.id
_entity.type
_entity.pdbx_description
1 polymer ?
#
loop_
_entity_poly.entity_id
_entity_poly.type
_entity_poly.pdbx_seq_one_letter_code
_entity_poly.pdbx_strand_id
1 'polypeptide(L)'
;MKTLYTRLNVILILLLSFSFEINFAQMLKVEMEEISVNSHSIIKGIVSKKWSEYEESGKGIITIIEFNVLETIKGVSSRVERVVIPGGIVGDIGRVVSHTPQFYLGEEAIVFITYDYKRRPTVTEWIQGKLQIINNKVFYEGNEIYYEDFLLGLKNFIQTGEQGKIEINYDHINEGPNSPVSVPSISSITPNNGPALRPYAINPNDPFNPGERGTIINIYGSNFGSTQGTSVVRFYESGGVPADAQYILLWSDTYIQCKVPGREFASSTFLNASSGPIYVITSGGTSNGVQFDVTFATPNKRFSNSNVTFYINENGTPDTDGEFTAIQSSFQTWSSVNHSIHSFVYGGTTSRTPQALDGFNDIGWIESNWPYASSAIGVNDWWFDGNPNSRQITESDIYFNGVNYSWTTTGQTGRYDVQNIATHELGHALNLQDLYGNTDGEKTLYGYSSIN
;
A
#
# COMPACT_ATOMS: atom_id res chain seq x y z
N MET A 1 4.70 -77.86 15.43
CA MET A 1 5.29 -76.54 15.10
C MET A 1 4.23 -75.48 15.37
N LYS A 2 4.43 -74.67 16.41
CA LYS A 2 3.51 -73.59 16.82
C LYS A 2 3.74 -72.35 15.96
N THR A 3 2.63 -71.71 15.66
CA THR A 3 2.35 -70.46 14.95
C THR A 3 3.30 -69.30 15.26
N LEU A 4 3.65 -68.49 14.25
CA LEU A 4 3.87 -67.05 14.44
C LEU A 4 3.46 -66.31 13.15
N TYR A 5 2.26 -65.71 13.16
CA TYR A 5 1.84 -64.69 12.22
C TYR A 5 2.43 -63.36 12.69
N THR A 6 3.35 -62.77 11.94
CA THR A 6 3.83 -61.40 12.21
C THR A 6 2.82 -60.42 11.61
N ARG A 7 2.03 -59.79 12.47
CA ARG A 7 1.14 -58.68 12.10
C ARG A 7 2.00 -57.44 11.83
N LEU A 8 1.93 -56.92 10.62
CA LEU A 8 2.48 -55.62 10.24
C LEU A 8 1.52 -54.54 10.76
N ASN A 9 1.86 -53.91 11.88
CA ASN A 9 1.13 -52.73 12.36
C ASN A 9 1.53 -51.52 11.50
N VAL A 10 0.69 -51.18 10.53
CA VAL A 10 0.75 -49.89 9.85
C VAL A 10 0.16 -48.85 10.82
N ILE A 11 1.03 -48.08 11.46
CA ILE A 11 0.63 -46.89 12.21
C ILE A 11 0.33 -45.81 11.17
N LEU A 12 -0.96 -45.55 10.95
CA LEU A 12 -1.44 -44.41 10.19
C LEU A 12 -1.23 -43.16 11.06
N ILE A 13 -0.13 -42.44 10.85
CA ILE A 13 0.04 -41.11 11.44
C ILE A 13 -0.92 -40.19 10.68
N LEU A 14 -2.06 -39.86 11.31
CA LEU A 14 -2.86 -38.71 10.89
C LEU A 14 -1.98 -37.46 11.11
N LEU A 15 -1.37 -36.97 10.04
CA LEU A 15 -0.92 -35.59 9.95
C LEU A 15 -2.18 -34.73 10.01
N LEU A 16 -2.54 -34.32 11.23
CA LEU A 16 -3.38 -33.15 11.43
C LEU A 16 -2.56 -31.96 10.92
N SER A 17 -2.76 -31.62 9.64
CA SER A 17 -2.40 -30.31 9.14
C SER A 17 -3.28 -29.30 9.86
N PHE A 18 -2.81 -28.81 11.01
CA PHE A 18 -3.22 -27.49 11.45
C PHE A 18 -2.65 -26.53 10.41
N SER A 19 -3.48 -26.11 9.46
CA SER A 19 -3.27 -24.85 8.76
C SER A 19 -3.32 -23.77 9.82
N PHE A 20 -2.16 -23.41 10.37
CA PHE A 20 -2.01 -22.10 10.96
C PHE A 20 -2.21 -21.13 9.81
N GLU A 21 -3.25 -20.32 9.86
CA GLU A 21 -3.34 -19.12 9.04
C GLU A 21 -2.17 -18.24 9.48
N ILE A 22 -1.06 -18.32 8.75
CA ILE A 22 0.05 -17.38 8.90
C ILE A 22 -0.44 -16.12 8.21
N ASN A 23 -0.97 -15.18 9.00
CA ASN A 23 -1.37 -13.88 8.47
C ASN A 23 -0.11 -13.06 8.21
N PHE A 24 0.04 -12.57 6.98
CA PHE A 24 1.15 -11.74 6.52
C PHE A 24 0.81 -10.27 6.81
N ALA A 25 1.78 -9.46 7.25
CA ALA A 25 1.45 -8.39 8.19
C ALA A 25 2.47 -7.24 8.29
N GLN A 26 2.09 -5.94 8.27
CA GLN A 26 3.02 -4.80 8.50
C GLN A 26 2.46 -3.48 9.04
N MET A 27 1.23 -3.12 8.70
CA MET A 27 0.49 -2.07 9.41
C MET A 27 -0.71 -2.70 10.11
N LEU A 28 -0.96 -2.35 11.37
CA LEU A 28 -2.18 -2.76 12.03
C LEU A 28 -3.36 -2.04 11.35
N LYS A 29 -4.34 -2.79 10.83
CA LYS A 29 -5.55 -2.18 10.31
C LYS A 29 -6.28 -1.49 11.46
N VAL A 30 -6.47 -0.18 11.34
CA VAL A 30 -7.19 0.62 12.34
C VAL A 30 -8.58 0.92 11.81
N GLU A 31 -9.58 0.64 12.64
CA GLU A 31 -10.98 0.91 12.28
C GLU A 31 -11.22 2.41 12.17
N MET A 32 -12.07 2.82 11.23
CA MET A 32 -12.30 4.25 10.95
C MET A 32 -12.87 5.00 12.16
N GLU A 33 -13.58 4.30 13.06
CA GLU A 33 -14.01 4.88 14.35
C GLU A 33 -12.82 5.31 15.20
N GLU A 34 -11.79 4.46 15.31
CA GLU A 34 -10.59 4.75 16.10
C GLU A 34 -9.76 5.86 15.46
N ILE A 35 -9.59 5.84 14.13
CA ILE A 35 -8.97 6.95 13.39
C ILE A 35 -9.74 8.24 13.65
N SER A 36 -11.07 8.20 13.63
CA SER A 36 -11.92 9.35 13.91
C SER A 36 -11.70 9.88 15.32
N VAL A 37 -11.72 9.02 16.34
CA VAL A 37 -11.47 9.36 17.75
C VAL A 37 -10.10 10.02 17.94
N ASN A 38 -9.05 9.38 17.41
CA ASN A 38 -7.66 9.80 17.57
C ASN A 38 -7.29 11.04 16.76
N SER A 39 -8.16 11.47 15.84
CA SER A 39 -7.97 12.69 15.06
C SER A 39 -8.31 13.94 15.86
N HIS A 40 -7.41 14.92 15.83
CA HIS A 40 -7.65 16.24 16.37
C HIS A 40 -8.70 17.00 15.54
N SER A 41 -8.61 16.89 14.22
CA SER A 41 -9.58 17.44 13.29
C SER A 41 -9.80 16.52 12.10
N ILE A 42 -10.97 16.62 11.48
CA ILE A 42 -11.31 15.91 10.24
C ILE A 42 -11.81 16.95 9.27
N ILE A 43 -11.20 17.03 8.10
CA ILE A 43 -11.57 17.99 7.06
C ILE A 43 -11.97 17.29 5.78
N LYS A 44 -12.86 17.94 5.03
CA LYS A 44 -12.97 17.76 3.59
C LYS A 44 -12.29 18.95 2.92
N GLY A 45 -11.38 18.68 2.00
CA GLY A 45 -10.65 19.75 1.32
C GLY A 45 -10.15 19.35 -0.05
N ILE A 46 -9.76 20.36 -0.82
CA ILE A 46 -9.06 20.20 -2.10
C ILE A 46 -7.59 20.53 -1.89
N VAL A 47 -6.70 19.64 -2.31
CA VAL A 47 -5.25 19.89 -2.30
C VAL A 47 -4.94 21.06 -3.24
N SER A 48 -4.60 22.20 -2.67
CA SER A 48 -4.32 23.44 -3.41
C SER A 48 -2.85 23.62 -3.72
N LYS A 49 -1.94 23.12 -2.86
CA LYS A 49 -0.50 23.06 -3.10
C LYS A 49 0.12 21.79 -2.54
N LYS A 50 1.24 21.39 -3.14
CA LYS A 50 2.09 20.30 -2.71
C LYS A 50 3.52 20.65 -3.09
N TRP A 51 4.44 20.58 -2.14
CA TRP A 51 5.88 20.75 -2.40
C TRP A 51 6.69 19.97 -1.39
N SER A 52 7.93 19.64 -1.76
CA SER A 52 8.86 18.95 -0.88
C SER A 52 10.00 19.88 -0.48
N GLU A 53 10.50 19.72 0.74
CA GLU A 53 11.62 20.46 1.28
C GLU A 53 12.45 19.58 2.21
N TYR A 54 13.69 19.98 2.46
CA TYR A 54 14.49 19.35 3.51
C TYR A 54 13.91 19.71 4.88
N GLU A 55 13.87 18.73 5.78
CA GLU A 55 13.64 19.02 7.20
C GLU A 55 14.73 19.96 7.74
N GLU A 56 14.43 20.71 8.80
CA GLU A 56 15.37 21.64 9.44
C GLU A 56 16.69 20.96 9.86
N SER A 57 16.67 19.65 10.15
CA SER A 57 17.86 18.86 10.46
C SER A 57 18.80 18.65 9.28
N GLY A 58 18.34 18.89 8.05
CA GLY A 58 19.04 18.62 6.79
C GLY A 58 19.13 17.13 6.41
N LYS A 59 18.61 16.22 7.24
CA LYS A 59 18.76 14.76 7.09
C LYS A 59 17.50 14.03 6.63
N GLY A 60 16.43 14.76 6.31
CA GLY A 60 15.19 14.17 5.83
C GLY A 60 14.55 15.05 4.77
N ILE A 61 13.81 14.45 3.85
CA ILE A 61 12.86 15.15 2.98
C ILE A 61 11.46 14.95 3.55
N ILE A 62 10.69 16.03 3.60
CA ILE A 62 9.25 16.04 3.86
C ILE A 62 8.51 16.62 2.67
N THR A 63 7.24 16.27 2.57
CA THR A 63 6.29 16.89 1.65
C THR A 63 5.20 17.58 2.45
N ILE A 64 4.92 18.83 2.10
CA ILE A 64 3.86 19.63 2.69
C ILE A 64 2.69 19.65 1.72
N ILE A 65 1.51 19.32 2.24
CA ILE A 65 0.25 19.33 1.49
C ILE A 65 -0.61 20.44 2.06
N GLU A 66 -0.98 21.40 1.21
CA GLU A 66 -1.89 22.48 1.55
C GLU A 66 -3.28 22.18 1.00
N PHE A 67 -4.29 22.28 1.85
CA PHE A 67 -5.69 22.10 1.48
C PHE A 67 -6.43 23.43 1.54
N ASN A 68 -7.25 23.69 0.52
CA ASN A 68 -8.39 24.59 0.68
C ASN A 68 -9.51 23.79 1.36
N VAL A 69 -9.81 24.13 2.61
CA VAL A 69 -10.83 23.42 3.39
C VAL A 69 -12.21 23.82 2.89
N LEU A 70 -12.99 22.81 2.47
CA LEU A 70 -14.39 22.97 2.06
C LEU A 70 -15.32 22.81 3.25
N GLU A 71 -15.02 21.85 4.14
CA GLU A 71 -15.79 21.59 5.34
C GLU A 71 -14.89 21.08 6.47
N THR A 72 -15.13 21.55 7.68
CA THR A 72 -14.59 20.93 8.91
C THR A 72 -15.63 19.98 9.47
N ILE A 73 -15.35 18.69 9.44
CA ILE A 73 -16.25 17.62 9.88
C ILE A 73 -16.12 17.41 11.40
N LYS A 74 -14.88 17.44 11.92
CA LYS A 74 -14.56 17.36 13.35
C LYS A 74 -13.50 18.39 13.73
N GLY A 75 -13.60 18.90 14.95
CA GLY A 75 -12.59 19.77 15.55
C GLY A 75 -12.60 21.19 14.97
N VAL A 76 -11.43 21.82 14.95
CA VAL A 76 -11.23 23.17 14.41
C VAL A 76 -10.19 23.08 13.30
N SER A 77 -10.43 23.77 12.19
CA SER A 77 -9.44 23.92 11.12
C SER A 77 -9.47 25.33 10.54
N SER A 78 -8.39 25.71 9.86
CA SER A 78 -8.32 26.97 9.13
C SER A 78 -8.96 26.82 7.74
N ARG A 79 -9.25 27.94 7.06
CA ARG A 79 -9.67 27.89 5.63
C ARG A 79 -8.60 27.27 4.73
N VAL A 80 -7.35 27.37 5.16
CA VAL A 80 -6.19 26.73 4.55
C VAL A 80 -5.52 25.90 5.64
N GLU A 81 -5.50 24.59 5.46
CA GLU A 81 -4.90 23.65 6.40
C GLU A 81 -3.66 23.01 5.74
N ARG A 82 -2.63 22.70 6.53
CA ARG A 82 -1.41 22.06 6.03
C ARG A 82 -1.09 20.81 6.83
N VAL A 83 -0.80 19.72 6.14
CA VAL A 83 -0.24 18.52 6.78
C VAL A 83 1.15 18.22 6.21
N VAL A 84 1.98 17.60 7.04
CA VAL A 84 3.34 17.20 6.71
C VAL A 84 3.41 15.68 6.68
N ILE A 85 4.04 15.15 5.64
CA ILE A 85 4.28 13.71 5.46
C ILE A 85 5.76 13.50 5.10
N PRO A 86 6.38 12.38 5.52
CA PRO A 86 7.76 12.10 5.14
C PRO A 86 7.88 11.76 3.64
N GLY A 87 9.07 11.96 3.07
CA GLY A 87 9.35 11.67 1.68
C GLY A 87 9.03 12.83 0.73
N GLY A 88 9.34 12.65 -0.55
CA GLY A 88 9.27 13.70 -1.56
C GLY A 88 10.50 13.75 -2.45
N ILE A 89 10.59 14.77 -3.31
CA ILE A 89 11.75 15.00 -4.19
C ILE A 89 12.22 16.44 -4.05
N VAL A 90 13.50 16.64 -3.74
CA VAL A 90 14.15 17.96 -3.68
C VAL A 90 15.40 17.94 -4.56
N GLY A 91 15.34 18.63 -5.70
CA GLY A 91 16.37 18.54 -6.72
C GLY A 91 16.45 17.12 -7.31
N ASP A 92 17.65 16.55 -7.34
CA ASP A 92 17.91 15.19 -7.84
C ASP A 92 17.85 14.12 -6.74
N ILE A 93 17.32 14.45 -5.56
CA ILE A 93 17.23 13.52 -4.43
C ILE A 93 15.76 13.26 -4.11
N GLY A 94 15.37 11.99 -4.16
CA GLY A 94 14.06 11.51 -3.77
C GLY A 94 14.14 10.64 -2.53
N ARG A 95 13.08 10.68 -1.71
CA ARG A 95 12.89 9.83 -0.53
C ARG A 95 11.47 9.27 -0.53
N VAL A 96 11.32 8.02 -0.15
CA VAL A 96 10.03 7.39 0.11
C VAL A 96 10.10 6.64 1.41
N VAL A 97 9.04 6.77 2.20
CA VAL A 97 8.82 5.99 3.41
C VAL A 97 7.59 5.13 3.18
N SER A 98 7.67 3.81 3.44
CA SER A 98 6.55 2.89 3.29
C SER A 98 5.32 3.36 4.06
N HIS A 99 4.13 2.98 3.59
CA HIS A 99 2.83 3.35 4.18
C HIS A 99 2.49 4.85 4.28
N THR A 100 3.35 5.74 3.76
CA THR A 100 3.10 7.18 3.79
C THR A 100 1.90 7.55 2.91
N PRO A 101 0.91 8.31 3.43
CA PRO A 101 -0.23 8.77 2.64
C PRO A 101 0.26 9.67 1.51
N GLN A 102 -0.33 9.50 0.33
CA GLN A 102 0.02 10.31 -0.84
C GLN A 102 -1.08 11.33 -1.10
N PHE A 103 -0.77 12.41 -1.81
CA PHE A 103 -1.73 13.44 -2.18
C PHE A 103 -1.39 14.03 -3.55
N TYR A 104 -2.40 14.51 -4.27
CA TYR A 104 -2.23 15.07 -5.61
C TYR A 104 -2.87 16.45 -5.72
N LEU A 105 -2.27 17.34 -6.53
CA LEU A 105 -2.83 18.67 -6.76
C LEU A 105 -4.24 18.58 -7.36
N GLY A 106 -5.18 19.32 -6.79
CA GLY A 106 -6.58 19.33 -7.20
C GLY A 106 -7.41 18.16 -6.68
N GLU A 107 -6.80 17.21 -5.98
CA GLU A 107 -7.52 16.10 -5.35
C GLU A 107 -8.47 16.60 -4.26
N GLU A 108 -9.71 16.14 -4.29
CA GLU A 108 -10.67 16.31 -3.20
C GLU A 108 -10.62 15.09 -2.28
N ALA A 109 -10.45 15.30 -0.98
CA ALA A 109 -10.30 14.21 -0.01
C ALA A 109 -10.87 14.57 1.36
N ILE A 110 -11.22 13.51 2.10
CA ILE A 110 -11.41 13.55 3.55
C ILE A 110 -10.05 13.22 4.18
N VAL A 111 -9.59 14.07 5.10
CA VAL A 111 -8.30 13.92 5.78
C VAL A 111 -8.51 13.97 7.28
N PHE A 112 -8.06 12.92 7.94
CA PHE A 112 -8.03 12.76 9.38
C PHE A 112 -6.69 13.28 9.87
N ILE A 113 -6.71 14.34 10.69
CA ILE A 113 -5.51 15.10 11.05
C ILE A 113 -5.20 14.91 12.53
N THR A 114 -3.95 14.57 12.80
CA THR A 114 -3.34 14.54 14.13
C THR A 114 -2.00 15.30 14.09
N TYR A 115 -1.15 15.11 15.10
CA TYR A 115 0.17 15.73 15.14
C TYR A 115 1.27 14.67 15.22
N ASP A 116 2.37 14.88 14.49
CA ASP A 116 3.56 14.03 14.58
C ASP A 116 4.34 14.27 15.89
N TYR A 117 5.41 13.51 16.11
CA TYR A 117 6.26 13.64 17.31
C TYR A 117 6.93 15.02 17.45
N LYS A 118 7.01 15.81 16.37
CA LYS A 118 7.49 17.20 16.33
C LYS A 118 6.36 18.22 16.47
N ARG A 119 5.13 17.77 16.75
CA ARG A 119 3.90 18.58 16.84
C ARG A 119 3.51 19.30 15.54
N ARG A 120 3.91 18.77 14.39
CA ARG A 120 3.43 19.25 13.08
C ARG A 120 2.15 18.50 12.73
N PRO A 121 1.13 19.17 12.14
CA PRO A 121 -0.05 18.45 11.67
C PRO A 121 0.34 17.39 10.64
N THR A 122 -0.20 16.19 10.78
CA THR A 122 0.03 15.04 9.91
C THR A 122 -1.26 14.22 9.78
N VAL A 123 -1.24 13.19 8.95
CA VAL A 123 -2.41 12.32 8.73
C VAL A 123 -2.46 11.25 9.83
N THR A 124 -3.60 11.13 10.51
CA THR A 124 -3.86 10.12 11.54
C THR A 124 -3.73 8.72 10.95
N GLU A 125 -2.93 7.84 11.56
CA GLU A 125 -2.69 6.48 11.06
C GLU A 125 -2.30 6.41 9.56
N TRP A 126 -1.65 7.47 9.08
CA TRP A 126 -1.01 7.54 7.77
C TRP A 126 -1.95 7.20 6.60
N ILE A 127 -1.65 6.17 5.79
CA ILE A 127 -2.45 5.83 4.59
C ILE A 127 -3.92 5.58 4.92
N GLN A 128 -4.23 5.11 6.13
CA GLN A 128 -5.59 4.78 6.56
C GLN A 128 -6.43 6.01 6.93
N GLY A 129 -5.79 7.13 7.33
CA GLY A 129 -6.48 8.38 7.69
C GLY A 129 -6.78 9.32 6.52
N LYS A 130 -6.91 8.77 5.32
CA LYS A 130 -7.22 9.54 4.12
C LYS A 130 -8.21 8.77 3.26
N LEU A 131 -9.26 9.45 2.81
CA LEU A 131 -10.20 8.92 1.83
C LEU A 131 -10.32 9.89 0.66
N GLN A 132 -10.02 9.44 -0.56
CA GLN A 132 -10.21 10.30 -1.73
C GLN A 132 -11.69 10.34 -2.13
N ILE A 133 -12.16 11.50 -2.57
CA ILE A 133 -13.49 11.68 -3.14
C ILE A 133 -13.36 11.73 -4.67
N ILE A 134 -14.02 10.81 -5.37
CA ILE A 134 -14.09 10.76 -6.83
C ILE A 134 -15.56 10.67 -7.24
N ASN A 135 -16.03 11.61 -8.06
CA ASN A 135 -17.42 11.65 -8.53
C ASN A 135 -18.45 11.57 -7.39
N ASN A 136 -18.23 12.32 -6.30
CA ASN A 136 -19.04 12.29 -5.08
C ASN A 136 -19.11 10.93 -4.37
N LYS A 137 -18.13 10.06 -4.58
CA LYS A 137 -18.01 8.77 -3.88
C LYS A 137 -16.67 8.65 -3.19
N VAL A 138 -16.65 7.90 -2.10
CA VAL A 138 -15.44 7.46 -1.38
C VAL A 138 -15.35 5.95 -1.48
N PHE A 139 -14.13 5.42 -1.53
CA PHE A 139 -13.93 3.98 -1.38
C PHE A 139 -13.73 3.65 0.10
N TYR A 140 -14.61 2.82 0.65
CA TYR A 140 -14.62 2.49 2.06
C TYR A 140 -14.99 1.01 2.23
N GLU A 141 -14.16 0.26 2.97
CA GLU A 141 -14.34 -1.17 3.25
C GLU A 141 -14.62 -2.03 2.00
N GLY A 142 -13.95 -1.74 0.88
CA GLY A 142 -14.10 -2.50 -0.36
C GLY A 142 -15.27 -2.06 -1.23
N ASN A 143 -16.01 -1.02 -0.85
CA ASN A 143 -17.20 -0.53 -1.55
C ASN A 143 -17.03 0.93 -1.97
N GLU A 144 -17.61 1.29 -3.12
CA GLU A 144 -17.82 2.70 -3.48
C GLU A 144 -19.12 3.19 -2.84
N ILE A 145 -18.99 4.15 -1.94
CA ILE A 145 -20.09 4.70 -1.16
C ILE A 145 -20.25 6.16 -1.54
N TYR A 146 -21.49 6.64 -1.64
CA TYR A 146 -21.72 8.06 -1.81
C TYR A 146 -21.14 8.84 -0.63
N TYR A 147 -20.44 9.91 -0.95
CA TYR A 147 -19.78 10.77 0.03
C TYR A 147 -20.77 11.26 1.11
N GLU A 148 -22.01 11.59 0.73
CA GLU A 148 -23.03 12.07 1.68
C GLU A 148 -23.46 10.98 2.68
N ASP A 149 -23.55 9.72 2.25
CA ASP A 149 -23.89 8.61 3.16
C ASP A 149 -22.74 8.33 4.13
N PHE A 150 -21.51 8.36 3.62
CA PHE A 150 -20.32 8.30 4.48
C PHE A 150 -20.26 9.46 5.47
N LEU A 151 -20.49 10.68 5.00
CA LEU A 151 -20.47 11.89 5.81
C LEU A 151 -21.55 11.84 6.90
N LEU A 152 -22.75 11.36 6.58
CA LEU A 152 -23.85 11.23 7.53
C LEU A 152 -23.49 10.23 8.64
N GLY A 153 -22.99 9.05 8.28
CA GLY A 153 -22.54 8.05 9.25
C GLY A 153 -21.45 8.59 10.17
N LEU A 154 -20.43 9.25 9.58
CA LEU A 154 -19.33 9.85 10.32
C LEU A 154 -19.80 10.98 11.27
N LYS A 155 -20.68 11.87 10.81
CA LYS A 155 -21.24 12.95 11.64
C LYS A 155 -22.09 12.41 12.77
N ASN A 156 -22.91 11.38 12.53
CA ASN A 156 -23.70 10.75 13.57
C ASN A 156 -22.80 10.12 14.64
N PHE A 157 -21.77 9.40 14.23
CA PHE A 157 -20.76 8.84 15.14
C PHE A 157 -20.09 9.92 16.01
N ILE A 158 -19.71 11.07 15.41
CA ILE A 158 -19.14 12.19 16.17
C ILE A 158 -20.17 12.78 17.15
N GLN A 159 -21.43 12.93 16.72
CA GLN A 159 -22.51 13.51 17.55
C GLN A 159 -22.92 12.62 18.73
N THR A 160 -22.79 11.30 18.62
CA THR A 160 -23.04 10.35 19.72
C THR A 160 -21.90 10.33 20.74
N GLY A 161 -20.90 11.20 20.60
CA GLY A 161 -19.71 11.20 21.45
C GLY A 161 -18.73 10.09 21.10
N GLU A 162 -18.68 9.70 19.82
CA GLU A 162 -17.75 8.71 19.27
C GLU A 162 -17.95 7.32 19.88
N GLN A 163 -19.23 6.97 20.08
CA GLN A 163 -19.65 5.68 20.60
C GLN A 163 -20.35 4.86 19.51
N GLY A 164 -19.99 3.59 19.41
CA GLY A 164 -20.60 2.65 18.46
C GLY A 164 -19.81 2.54 17.15
N LYS A 165 -20.52 2.33 16.05
CA LYS A 165 -19.97 2.14 14.70
C LYS A 165 -20.43 3.26 13.77
N ILE A 166 -19.63 3.56 12.75
CA ILE A 166 -20.04 4.41 11.64
C ILE A 166 -21.03 3.60 10.78
N GLU A 167 -22.31 3.93 10.92
CA GLU A 167 -23.38 3.28 10.17
C GLU A 167 -23.52 3.90 8.78
N ILE A 168 -23.34 3.08 7.74
CA ILE A 168 -23.44 3.50 6.35
C ILE A 168 -24.70 2.94 5.70
N ASN A 169 -25.44 3.79 5.01
CA ASN A 169 -26.51 3.36 4.12
C ASN A 169 -25.93 2.95 2.76
N TYR A 170 -25.89 1.63 2.50
CA TYR A 170 -25.42 1.08 1.23
C TYR A 170 -26.53 1.01 0.16
N ASP A 171 -27.79 1.24 0.53
CA ASP A 171 -28.95 1.09 -0.35
C ASP A 171 -29.21 2.32 -1.24
N HIS A 172 -28.46 3.41 -1.08
CA HIS A 172 -28.42 4.50 -2.06
C HIS A 172 -27.69 4.03 -3.34
N ILE A 173 -28.38 3.23 -4.15
CA ILE A 173 -27.92 2.75 -5.44
C ILE A 173 -28.10 3.82 -6.52
N ASN A 174 -27.04 4.04 -7.30
CA ASN A 174 -26.92 4.79 -8.56
C ASN A 174 -28.23 5.32 -9.17
N GLU A 175 -28.64 6.54 -8.82
CA GLU A 175 -29.50 7.34 -9.72
C GLU A 175 -28.65 7.87 -10.88
N GLY A 176 -28.40 7.00 -11.86
CA GLY A 176 -27.94 7.44 -13.18
C GLY A 176 -29.02 8.27 -13.87
N PRO A 177 -28.68 9.15 -14.82
CA PRO A 177 -29.67 9.95 -15.53
C PRO A 177 -30.73 9.03 -16.16
N ASN A 178 -32.01 9.35 -15.93
CA ASN A 178 -33.20 8.68 -16.46
C ASN A 178 -33.16 8.50 -17.99
N SER A 179 -32.41 7.52 -18.48
CA SER A 179 -32.37 7.09 -19.88
C SER A 179 -32.05 5.59 -19.95
N PRO A 180 -32.63 4.85 -20.89
CA PRO A 180 -32.43 3.41 -21.04
C PRO A 180 -31.06 3.13 -21.68
N VAL A 181 -29.98 3.43 -20.97
CA VAL A 181 -28.64 2.97 -21.34
C VAL A 181 -28.43 1.64 -20.63
N SER A 182 -28.12 0.60 -21.40
CA SER A 182 -27.86 -0.73 -20.86
C SER A 182 -26.60 -0.71 -19.98
N VAL A 183 -26.70 -1.30 -18.79
CA VAL A 183 -25.57 -1.44 -17.87
C VAL A 183 -24.45 -2.23 -18.57
N PRO A 184 -23.18 -1.78 -18.48
CA PRO A 184 -22.05 -2.53 -19.03
C PRO A 184 -21.95 -3.92 -18.40
N SER A 185 -21.50 -4.91 -19.16
CA SER A 185 -21.28 -6.27 -18.65
C SER A 185 -19.97 -6.81 -19.16
N ILE A 186 -19.15 -7.35 -18.26
CA ILE A 186 -17.90 -8.02 -18.61
C ILE A 186 -18.17 -9.53 -18.66
N SER A 187 -17.94 -10.13 -19.83
CA SER A 187 -18.04 -11.57 -20.04
C SER A 187 -16.77 -12.31 -19.63
N SER A 188 -15.60 -11.72 -19.88
CA SER A 188 -14.30 -12.33 -19.56
C SER A 188 -13.16 -11.33 -19.63
N ILE A 189 -12.05 -11.68 -18.99
CA ILE A 189 -10.78 -10.95 -19.05
C ILE A 189 -9.64 -11.91 -19.38
N THR A 190 -8.62 -11.44 -20.10
CA THR A 190 -7.41 -12.24 -20.37
C THR A 190 -6.16 -11.37 -20.54
N PRO A 191 -5.06 -11.66 -19.82
CA PRO A 191 -4.98 -12.63 -18.71
C PRO A 191 -5.85 -12.18 -17.51
N ASN A 192 -6.13 -13.10 -16.58
CA ASN A 192 -6.83 -12.81 -15.32
C ASN A 192 -5.88 -12.52 -14.15
N ASN A 193 -4.58 -12.49 -14.41
CA ASN A 193 -3.55 -12.15 -13.44
C ASN A 193 -2.35 -11.48 -14.13
N GLY A 194 -1.55 -10.78 -13.36
CA GLY A 194 -0.28 -10.21 -13.80
C GLY A 194 0.16 -9.04 -12.94
N PRO A 195 1.39 -8.53 -13.14
CA PRO A 195 1.90 -7.43 -12.34
C PRO A 195 1.30 -6.07 -12.70
N ALA A 196 1.25 -5.18 -11.70
CA ALA A 196 0.93 -3.77 -11.81
C ALA A 196 2.24 -2.96 -11.92
N LEU A 197 2.61 -2.56 -13.13
CA LEU A 197 3.89 -1.90 -13.40
C LEU A 197 3.68 -0.47 -13.90
N ARG A 198 4.58 0.44 -13.53
CA ARG A 198 4.66 1.75 -14.17
C ARG A 198 5.00 1.56 -15.67
N PRO A 199 4.19 2.09 -16.59
CA PRO A 199 4.56 2.14 -17.99
C PRO A 199 5.54 3.29 -18.22
N TYR A 200 6.84 3.02 -18.27
CA TYR A 200 7.80 4.01 -18.77
C TYR A 200 7.59 4.25 -20.27
N ALA A 201 7.84 5.47 -20.73
CA ALA A 201 8.08 5.71 -22.16
C ALA A 201 9.25 4.84 -22.62
N ILE A 202 9.11 4.17 -23.75
CA ILE A 202 10.16 3.31 -24.32
C ILE A 202 11.40 4.17 -24.55
N ASN A 203 12.50 3.87 -23.86
CA ASN A 203 13.83 4.35 -24.22
C ASN A 203 14.59 3.17 -24.84
N PRO A 204 14.72 3.12 -26.18
CA PRO A 204 15.37 2.01 -26.89
C PRO A 204 16.85 1.82 -26.54
N ASN A 205 17.48 2.82 -25.91
CA ASN A 205 18.92 2.84 -25.62
C ASN A 205 19.26 2.48 -24.17
N ASP A 206 18.26 2.22 -23.33
CA ASP A 206 18.49 1.71 -21.98
C ASP A 206 18.63 0.17 -22.07
N PRO A 207 19.83 -0.41 -21.80
CA PRO A 207 20.07 -1.86 -21.93
C PRO A 207 19.24 -2.69 -20.95
N PHE A 208 18.55 -2.04 -20.02
CA PHE A 208 17.61 -2.65 -19.08
C PHE A 208 16.16 -2.19 -19.34
N ASN A 209 15.85 -1.70 -20.53
CA ASN A 209 14.49 -1.39 -20.99
C ASN A 209 14.07 -2.31 -22.14
N PRO A 210 13.89 -3.62 -21.91
CA PRO A 210 13.29 -4.49 -22.91
C PRO A 210 11.76 -4.33 -22.91
N GLY A 211 11.25 -3.11 -23.05
CA GLY A 211 9.81 -2.82 -23.18
C GLY A 211 8.97 -3.26 -21.97
N GLU A 212 9.02 -2.50 -20.89
CA GLU A 212 8.22 -2.75 -19.68
C GLU A 212 6.71 -2.69 -19.97
N ARG A 213 6.15 -3.87 -20.24
CA ARG A 213 4.72 -4.10 -20.40
C ARG A 213 4.15 -4.29 -18.99
N GLY A 214 3.65 -3.21 -18.38
CA GLY A 214 2.55 -3.39 -17.43
C GLY A 214 1.51 -4.32 -18.08
N THR A 215 0.94 -5.24 -17.31
CA THR A 215 0.14 -6.34 -17.86
C THR A 215 -0.92 -5.79 -18.80
N ILE A 216 -0.86 -6.16 -20.08
CA ILE A 216 -1.89 -5.78 -21.04
C ILE A 216 -3.03 -6.76 -20.84
N ILE A 217 -4.19 -6.24 -20.46
CA ILE A 217 -5.42 -7.01 -20.30
C ILE A 217 -6.38 -6.74 -21.44
N ASN A 218 -7.07 -7.78 -21.85
CA ASN A 218 -8.18 -7.72 -22.80
C ASN A 218 -9.46 -7.99 -22.03
N ILE A 219 -10.42 -7.08 -22.13
CA ILE A 219 -11.73 -7.14 -21.46
C ILE A 219 -12.77 -7.32 -22.55
N TYR A 220 -13.52 -8.41 -22.49
CA TYR A 220 -14.62 -8.70 -23.43
C TYR A 220 -15.96 -8.50 -22.71
N GLY A 221 -16.96 -8.03 -23.44
CA GLY A 221 -18.28 -7.81 -22.87
C GLY A 221 -19.25 -7.11 -23.81
N SER A 222 -20.15 -6.32 -23.24
CA SER A 222 -21.16 -5.56 -23.98
C SER A 222 -21.50 -4.25 -23.29
N ASN A 223 -22.06 -3.31 -24.06
CA ASN A 223 -22.49 -1.99 -23.62
C ASN A 223 -21.35 -1.13 -23.03
N PHE A 224 -20.12 -1.31 -23.50
CA PHE A 224 -19.00 -0.45 -23.12
C PHE A 224 -19.03 0.90 -23.86
N GLY A 225 -19.87 1.03 -24.89
CA GLY A 225 -19.90 2.18 -25.79
C GLY A 225 -18.86 2.07 -26.90
N SER A 226 -19.19 2.63 -28.06
CA SER A 226 -18.34 2.57 -29.26
C SER A 226 -16.99 3.29 -29.12
N THR A 227 -16.85 4.18 -28.14
CA THR A 227 -15.64 4.92 -27.79
C THR A 227 -15.56 5.11 -26.29
N GLN A 228 -14.35 5.26 -25.72
CA GLN A 228 -14.15 5.46 -24.28
C GLN A 228 -14.96 6.66 -23.72
N GLY A 229 -14.85 7.84 -24.34
CA GLY A 229 -15.47 9.06 -23.80
C GLY A 229 -15.01 9.33 -22.36
N THR A 230 -15.97 9.47 -21.44
CA THR A 230 -15.72 9.63 -20.00
C THR A 230 -15.74 8.29 -19.24
N SER A 231 -15.87 7.17 -19.95
CA SER A 231 -15.90 5.83 -19.33
C SER A 231 -14.51 5.44 -18.85
N VAL A 232 -14.45 4.64 -17.78
CA VAL A 232 -13.21 4.19 -17.16
C VAL A 232 -13.21 2.69 -16.96
N VAL A 233 -12.02 2.09 -17.01
CA VAL A 233 -11.77 0.75 -16.47
C VAL A 233 -11.16 0.93 -15.09
N ARG A 234 -11.81 0.39 -14.06
CA ARG A 234 -11.39 0.53 -12.66
C ARG A 234 -10.90 -0.80 -12.12
N PHE A 235 -9.68 -0.83 -11.61
CA PHE A 235 -9.14 -1.96 -10.87
C PHE A 235 -9.42 -1.82 -9.39
N TYR A 236 -9.39 -2.96 -8.68
CA TYR A 236 -9.36 -2.95 -7.22
C TYR A 236 -8.08 -2.29 -6.71
N GLU A 237 -8.19 -1.61 -5.58
CA GLU A 237 -7.23 -0.61 -5.16
C GLU A 237 -6.62 -0.86 -3.78
N SER A 238 -5.80 0.10 -3.38
CA SER A 238 -4.85 0.07 -2.28
C SER A 238 -4.97 1.40 -1.50
N GLY A 239 -5.64 1.38 -0.35
CA GLY A 239 -5.61 2.50 0.60
C GLY A 239 -6.59 3.65 0.34
N GLY A 240 -7.78 3.38 -0.20
CA GLY A 240 -8.91 4.33 -0.22
C GLY A 240 -9.03 5.19 -1.49
N VAL A 241 -8.32 4.85 -2.57
CA VAL A 241 -8.37 5.51 -3.88
C VAL A 241 -8.58 4.56 -5.08
N PRO A 242 -9.59 4.78 -5.93
CA PRO A 242 -9.78 4.02 -7.17
C PRO A 242 -8.55 3.87 -8.10
N ALA A 243 -8.26 2.63 -8.52
CA ALA A 243 -7.20 2.31 -9.48
C ALA A 243 -7.71 2.29 -10.95
N ASP A 244 -8.10 3.44 -11.49
CA ASP A 244 -8.46 3.61 -12.91
C ASP A 244 -7.32 3.39 -13.93
N ALA A 245 -7.56 2.58 -14.96
CA ALA A 245 -6.58 2.35 -16.02
C ALA A 245 -6.27 3.65 -16.80
N GLN A 246 -5.05 4.17 -16.63
CA GLN A 246 -4.56 5.34 -17.37
C GLN A 246 -4.31 5.07 -18.86
N TYR A 247 -3.91 3.84 -19.20
CA TYR A 247 -3.45 3.47 -20.53
C TYR A 247 -4.46 2.56 -21.21
N ILE A 248 -5.50 3.17 -21.77
CA ILE A 248 -6.43 2.52 -22.68
C ILE A 248 -5.76 2.45 -24.07
N LEU A 249 -5.58 1.24 -24.58
CA LEU A 249 -4.97 0.98 -25.88
C LEU A 249 -6.02 0.85 -26.99
N LEU A 250 -7.13 0.17 -26.69
CA LEU A 250 -8.24 -0.05 -27.61
C LEU A 250 -9.55 0.02 -26.85
N TRP A 251 -10.60 0.55 -27.49
CA TRP A 251 -11.94 0.60 -26.95
C TRP A 251 -12.97 0.37 -28.06
N SER A 252 -13.95 -0.47 -27.80
CA SER A 252 -15.17 -0.66 -28.58
C SER A 252 -16.29 -1.08 -27.64
N ASP A 253 -17.51 -1.20 -28.18
CA ASP A 253 -18.68 -1.56 -27.38
C ASP A 253 -18.59 -2.93 -26.69
N THR A 254 -17.75 -3.82 -27.21
CA THR A 254 -17.62 -5.20 -26.73
C THR A 254 -16.20 -5.60 -26.36
N TYR A 255 -15.24 -4.68 -26.47
CA TYR A 255 -13.82 -4.98 -26.26
C TYR A 255 -13.05 -3.76 -25.76
N ILE A 256 -12.29 -3.94 -24.69
CA ILE A 256 -11.34 -2.95 -24.19
C ILE A 256 -9.98 -3.63 -24.05
N GLN A 257 -8.92 -2.94 -24.47
CA GLN A 257 -7.55 -3.33 -24.14
C GLN A 257 -6.92 -2.20 -23.34
N CYS A 258 -6.39 -2.52 -22.16
CA CYS A 258 -5.72 -1.54 -21.31
C CYS A 258 -4.54 -2.18 -20.56
N LYS A 259 -3.73 -1.34 -19.90
CA LYS A 259 -2.70 -1.80 -18.98
C LYS A 259 -3.22 -1.78 -17.55
N VAL A 260 -2.85 -2.81 -16.78
CA VAL A 260 -3.00 -2.80 -15.31
C VAL A 260 -2.21 -1.62 -14.76
N PRO A 261 -2.84 -0.73 -14.00
CA PRO A 261 -2.18 0.47 -13.57
C PRO A 261 -1.26 0.17 -12.37
N GLY A 262 0.00 0.57 -12.51
CA GLY A 262 1.00 0.55 -11.45
C GLY A 262 1.41 1.96 -11.04
N ARG A 263 1.91 2.09 -9.81
CA ARG A 263 2.19 3.37 -9.16
C ARG A 263 3.26 4.21 -9.90
N GLU A 264 3.00 5.52 -10.02
CA GLU A 264 3.99 6.52 -10.45
C GLU A 264 4.32 7.49 -9.31
N PHE A 265 5.62 7.65 -8.99
CA PHE A 265 6.10 8.52 -7.91
C PHE A 265 5.89 10.03 -8.16
N ALA A 266 5.56 10.43 -9.38
CA ALA A 266 5.45 11.83 -9.81
C ALA A 266 4.10 12.20 -10.46
N SER A 267 3.16 11.26 -10.60
CA SER A 267 1.88 11.53 -11.29
C SER A 267 0.86 12.19 -10.37
N SER A 268 -0.29 12.57 -10.91
CA SER A 268 -1.43 13.20 -10.23
C SER A 268 -2.52 12.20 -9.77
N THR A 269 -2.28 10.88 -9.83
CA THR A 269 -3.31 9.87 -9.53
C THR A 269 -2.72 8.61 -8.91
N PHE A 270 -3.29 8.15 -7.79
CA PHE A 270 -3.02 6.82 -7.24
C PHE A 270 -3.47 5.79 -8.23
N LEU A 271 -2.61 4.86 -8.59
CA LEU A 271 -3.11 3.64 -9.19
C LEU A 271 -2.14 2.51 -8.86
N ASN A 272 -2.16 2.05 -7.61
CA ASN A 272 -1.62 0.74 -7.34
C ASN A 272 -2.76 -0.26 -7.36
N ALA A 273 -2.96 -0.92 -8.50
CA ALA A 273 -3.92 -2.00 -8.55
C ALA A 273 -3.51 -3.07 -7.52
N SER A 274 -4.47 -3.55 -6.75
CA SER A 274 -4.37 -4.74 -5.91
C SER A 274 -5.29 -5.83 -6.45
N SER A 275 -5.24 -7.04 -5.90
CA SER A 275 -6.11 -8.12 -6.37
C SER A 275 -7.57 -7.85 -6.03
N GLY A 276 -8.46 -8.01 -7.00
CA GLY A 276 -9.87 -7.79 -6.79
C GLY A 276 -10.66 -7.63 -8.08
N PRO A 277 -11.95 -7.29 -7.99
CA PRO A 277 -12.79 -7.09 -9.15
C PRO A 277 -12.33 -5.89 -9.98
N ILE A 278 -12.33 -6.07 -11.29
CA ILE A 278 -12.24 -4.98 -12.27
C ILE A 278 -13.63 -4.61 -12.79
N TYR A 279 -13.86 -3.33 -13.00
CA TYR A 279 -15.12 -2.79 -13.47
C TYR A 279 -14.93 -1.99 -14.75
N VAL A 280 -15.95 -2.00 -15.61
CA VAL A 280 -16.13 -1.00 -16.67
C VAL A 280 -17.25 -0.09 -16.20
N ILE A 281 -16.94 1.20 -16.05
CA ILE A 281 -17.89 2.22 -15.60
C ILE A 281 -18.18 3.12 -16.79
N THR A 282 -19.45 3.18 -17.18
CA THR A 282 -19.96 4.02 -18.27
C THR A 282 -21.07 4.93 -17.75
N SER A 283 -21.63 5.78 -18.62
CA SER A 283 -22.84 6.53 -18.29
C SER A 283 -24.07 5.63 -18.01
N GLY A 284 -24.04 4.36 -18.45
CA GLY A 284 -25.08 3.37 -18.17
C GLY A 284 -24.92 2.64 -16.84
N GLY A 285 -23.85 2.89 -16.09
CA GLY A 285 -23.59 2.30 -14.78
C GLY A 285 -22.28 1.52 -14.70
N THR A 286 -22.17 0.69 -13.67
CA THR A 286 -21.00 -0.13 -13.35
C THR A 286 -21.26 -1.59 -13.70
N SER A 287 -20.28 -2.28 -14.28
CA SER A 287 -20.41 -3.70 -14.67
C SER A 287 -20.41 -4.67 -13.48
N ASN A 288 -20.61 -5.96 -13.78
CA ASN A 288 -20.71 -7.07 -12.82
C ASN A 288 -19.44 -7.38 -12.00
N GLY A 289 -18.31 -6.72 -12.27
CA GLY A 289 -17.02 -7.01 -11.63
C GLY A 289 -16.43 -8.36 -12.08
N VAL A 290 -15.16 -8.39 -12.46
CA VAL A 290 -14.46 -9.66 -12.76
C VAL A 290 -13.12 -9.67 -12.05
N GLN A 291 -12.83 -10.75 -11.31
CA GLN A 291 -11.60 -10.86 -10.52
C GLN A 291 -10.36 -10.79 -11.41
N PHE A 292 -9.43 -9.90 -11.03
CA PHE A 292 -8.07 -9.86 -11.54
C PHE A 292 -7.09 -10.02 -10.37
N ASP A 293 -6.08 -10.87 -10.53
CA ASP A 293 -5.07 -11.13 -9.51
C ASP A 293 -3.76 -10.38 -9.81
N VAL A 294 -3.47 -9.35 -9.02
CA VAL A 294 -2.22 -8.59 -9.10
C VAL A 294 -1.10 -9.37 -8.45
N THR A 295 -0.21 -9.93 -9.27
CA THR A 295 0.89 -10.78 -8.75
C THR A 295 1.89 -10.01 -7.89
N PHE A 296 2.24 -8.78 -8.30
CA PHE A 296 3.03 -7.82 -7.55
C PHE A 296 2.90 -6.44 -8.18
N ALA A 297 3.26 -5.41 -7.44
CA ALA A 297 3.27 -4.03 -7.88
C ALA A 297 4.65 -3.41 -7.74
N THR A 298 5.12 -2.67 -8.74
CA THR A 298 6.37 -1.89 -8.61
C THR A 298 6.44 -0.66 -9.53
N PRO A 299 6.92 0.48 -9.02
CA PRO A 299 7.31 1.65 -9.81
C PRO A 299 8.63 1.46 -10.58
N ASN A 300 9.34 0.36 -10.34
CA ASN A 300 10.56 -0.05 -11.04
C ASN A 300 11.77 0.89 -10.83
N LYS A 301 11.98 1.36 -9.60
CA LYS A 301 13.30 1.80 -9.12
C LYS A 301 14.07 0.59 -8.57
N ARG A 302 15.40 0.57 -8.69
CA ARG A 302 16.24 -0.54 -8.23
C ARG A 302 17.63 -0.08 -7.82
N PHE A 303 18.31 -0.86 -6.99
CA PHE A 303 19.72 -0.67 -6.72
C PHE A 303 20.56 -0.87 -7.98
N SER A 304 21.67 -0.15 -8.11
CA SER A 304 22.59 -0.34 -9.25
C SER A 304 23.40 -1.63 -9.14
N ASN A 305 23.68 -2.08 -7.91
CA ASN A 305 24.40 -3.31 -7.65
C ASN A 305 23.42 -4.48 -7.52
N SER A 306 23.77 -5.63 -8.09
CA SER A 306 23.03 -6.88 -7.90
C SER A 306 23.10 -7.34 -6.44
N ASN A 307 24.25 -7.16 -5.79
CA ASN A 307 24.40 -7.45 -4.37
C ASN A 307 24.14 -6.17 -3.56
N VAL A 308 23.12 -6.21 -2.72
CA VAL A 308 22.72 -5.09 -1.86
C VAL A 308 23.06 -5.45 -0.42
N THR A 309 24.03 -4.77 0.15
CA THR A 309 24.48 -5.05 1.53
C THR A 309 23.62 -4.30 2.53
N PHE A 310 23.11 -5.03 3.53
CA PHE A 310 22.45 -4.49 4.71
C PHE A 310 23.23 -4.85 5.97
N TYR A 311 23.28 -3.94 6.95
CA TYR A 311 23.82 -4.19 8.28
C TYR A 311 22.67 -4.23 9.29
N ILE A 312 22.87 -4.93 10.42
CA ILE A 312 21.86 -5.00 11.48
C ILE A 312 22.39 -4.28 12.71
N ASN A 313 21.58 -3.39 13.30
CA ASN A 313 21.93 -2.72 14.54
C ASN A 313 22.15 -3.76 15.66
N GLU A 314 23.31 -3.69 16.30
CA GLU A 314 23.77 -4.70 17.26
C GLU A 314 22.98 -4.74 18.57
N ASN A 315 22.16 -3.71 18.84
CA ASN A 315 21.31 -3.71 20.03
C ASN A 315 20.11 -4.66 19.90
N GLY A 316 19.72 -5.04 18.68
CA GLY A 316 18.59 -5.94 18.43
C GLY A 316 17.29 -5.44 19.05
N THR A 317 16.53 -6.35 19.66
CA THR A 317 15.35 -6.07 20.48
C THR A 317 15.42 -6.86 21.79
N PRO A 318 14.97 -6.32 22.93
CA PRO A 318 14.94 -7.06 24.20
C PRO A 318 13.86 -8.15 24.25
N ASP A 319 12.96 -8.22 23.25
CA ASP A 319 11.76 -9.05 23.33
C ASP A 319 12.00 -10.54 23.04
N THR A 320 13.00 -10.87 22.22
CA THR A 320 13.23 -12.23 21.72
C THR A 320 14.69 -12.46 21.38
N ASP A 321 15.14 -13.71 21.50
CA ASP A 321 16.42 -14.15 20.96
C ASP A 321 16.26 -14.59 19.49
N GLY A 322 17.37 -14.61 18.75
CA GLY A 322 17.45 -15.17 17.39
C GLY A 322 16.98 -14.22 16.29
N GLU A 323 16.63 -12.99 16.62
CA GLU A 323 16.19 -11.90 15.76
C GLU A 323 17.19 -11.62 14.62
N PHE A 324 18.49 -11.68 14.89
CA PHE A 324 19.52 -11.52 13.84
C PHE A 324 19.51 -12.66 12.83
N THR A 325 19.20 -13.88 13.27
CA THR A 325 19.06 -15.02 12.37
C THR A 325 17.77 -14.90 11.58
N ALA A 326 16.68 -14.47 12.21
CA ALA A 326 15.40 -14.22 11.55
C ALA A 326 15.53 -13.19 10.41
N ILE A 327 16.21 -12.07 10.63
CA ILE A 327 16.48 -11.06 9.58
C ILE A 327 17.35 -11.66 8.45
N GLN A 328 18.39 -12.43 8.79
CA GLN A 328 19.21 -13.10 7.76
C GLN A 328 18.41 -14.10 6.92
N SER A 329 17.46 -14.81 7.53
CA SER A 329 16.53 -15.68 6.80
C SER A 329 15.65 -14.87 5.84
N SER A 330 15.24 -13.65 6.19
CA SER A 330 14.52 -12.74 5.29
C SER A 330 15.36 -12.34 4.06
N PHE A 331 16.67 -12.12 4.23
CA PHE A 331 17.58 -11.91 3.08
C PHE A 331 17.61 -13.12 2.14
N GLN A 332 17.61 -14.33 2.71
CA GLN A 332 17.61 -15.57 1.95
C GLN A 332 16.29 -15.78 1.20
N THR A 333 15.14 -15.41 1.80
CA THR A 333 13.83 -15.49 1.14
C THR A 333 13.86 -14.79 -0.22
N TRP A 334 14.33 -13.54 -0.28
CA TRP A 334 14.44 -12.81 -1.54
C TRP A 334 15.59 -13.27 -2.43
N SER A 335 16.74 -13.59 -1.85
CA SER A 335 17.93 -13.99 -2.62
C SER A 335 17.82 -15.38 -3.26
N SER A 336 16.90 -16.22 -2.77
CA SER A 336 16.65 -17.57 -3.29
C SER A 336 15.57 -17.62 -4.39
N VAL A 337 14.90 -16.49 -4.67
CA VAL A 337 13.92 -16.40 -5.76
C VAL A 337 14.63 -16.67 -7.10
N ASN A 338 14.14 -17.69 -7.81
CA ASN A 338 14.69 -18.06 -9.11
C ASN A 338 14.58 -16.87 -10.08
N HIS A 339 15.67 -16.60 -10.81
CA HIS A 339 15.84 -15.45 -11.70
C HIS A 339 15.87 -14.06 -11.04
N SER A 340 15.99 -13.98 -9.71
CA SER A 340 16.27 -12.69 -9.06
C SER A 340 17.64 -12.16 -9.53
N ILE A 341 17.66 -10.91 -9.97
CA ILE A 341 18.91 -10.19 -10.31
C ILE A 341 19.53 -9.51 -9.08
N HIS A 342 18.76 -9.40 -7.99
CA HIS A 342 19.21 -8.81 -6.74
C HIS A 342 19.32 -9.86 -5.63
N SER A 343 20.38 -9.76 -4.84
CA SER A 343 20.59 -10.56 -3.63
C SER A 343 20.96 -9.65 -2.48
N PHE A 344 20.31 -9.87 -1.34
CA PHE A 344 20.66 -9.21 -0.09
C PHE A 344 21.85 -9.91 0.55
N VAL A 345 22.85 -9.11 0.95
CA VAL A 345 24.06 -9.58 1.59
C VAL A 345 24.11 -9.06 3.01
N TYR A 346 24.28 -9.96 3.99
CA TYR A 346 24.50 -9.56 5.36
C TYR A 346 25.90 -8.97 5.54
N GLY A 347 25.97 -7.68 5.89
CA GLY A 347 27.21 -6.93 6.12
C GLY A 347 27.82 -7.12 7.51
N GLY A 348 27.16 -7.84 8.41
CA GLY A 348 27.51 -7.92 9.82
C GLY A 348 26.65 -7.00 10.69
N THR A 349 26.89 -7.04 12.00
CA THR A 349 26.27 -6.11 12.93
C THR A 349 26.96 -4.74 12.90
N THR A 350 26.25 -3.71 13.34
CA THR A 350 26.75 -2.33 13.42
C THR A 350 26.25 -1.64 14.69
N SER A 351 27.02 -0.70 15.21
CA SER A 351 26.57 0.19 16.29
C SER A 351 25.66 1.34 15.79
N ARG A 352 25.49 1.49 14.47
CA ARG A 352 24.61 2.51 13.86
C ARG A 352 23.15 2.14 14.07
N THR A 353 22.35 3.08 14.54
CA THR A 353 20.89 3.02 14.43
C THR A 353 20.52 3.44 13.01
N PRO A 354 19.53 2.78 12.35
CA PRO A 354 19.08 3.21 11.03
C PRO A 354 18.75 4.69 11.03
N GLN A 355 19.26 5.42 10.04
CA GLN A 355 19.15 6.87 9.99
C GLN A 355 19.20 7.34 8.55
N ALA A 356 18.14 8.04 8.14
CA ALA A 356 17.98 8.51 6.79
C ALA A 356 19.20 9.29 6.23
N LEU A 357 19.60 8.89 5.02
CA LEU A 357 20.63 9.46 4.15
C LEU A 357 22.02 9.49 4.79
N ASP A 358 22.50 8.36 5.29
CA ASP A 358 23.84 8.22 5.86
C ASP A 358 24.82 7.38 5.01
N GLY A 359 24.34 6.86 3.87
CA GLY A 359 25.10 6.05 2.92
C GLY A 359 25.15 4.56 3.25
N PHE A 360 24.44 4.11 4.29
CA PHE A 360 24.34 2.71 4.67
C PHE A 360 22.89 2.22 4.57
N ASN A 361 22.73 0.91 4.38
CA ASN A 361 21.42 0.27 4.48
C ASN A 361 21.40 -0.45 5.82
N ASP A 362 20.73 0.12 6.83
CA ASP A 362 20.72 -0.41 8.18
C ASP A 362 19.32 -0.92 8.57
N ILE A 363 19.28 -1.99 9.37
CA ILE A 363 18.05 -2.56 9.93
C ILE A 363 18.13 -2.49 11.45
N GLY A 364 17.09 -2.01 12.12
CA GLY A 364 17.09 -1.95 13.59
C GLY A 364 15.75 -1.57 14.21
N TRP A 365 15.69 -1.72 15.53
CA TRP A 365 14.53 -1.34 16.33
C TRP A 365 14.64 0.09 16.84
N ILE A 366 13.51 0.79 16.81
CA ILE A 366 13.33 2.05 17.50
C ILE A 366 12.55 1.76 18.78
N GLU A 367 13.26 1.81 19.90
CA GLU A 367 12.75 1.46 21.24
C GLU A 367 12.22 2.67 22.03
N SER A 368 12.32 3.88 21.46
CA SER A 368 11.73 5.09 22.04
C SER A 368 11.44 6.14 20.97
N ASN A 369 10.42 6.97 21.21
CA ASN A 369 10.05 8.09 20.35
C ASN A 369 9.82 7.69 18.87
N TRP A 370 9.03 6.64 18.64
CA TRP A 370 8.66 6.19 17.30
C TRP A 370 8.17 7.36 16.43
N PRO A 371 8.82 7.65 15.28
CA PRO A 371 8.56 8.87 14.51
C PRO A 371 7.42 8.73 13.50
N TYR A 372 6.85 7.54 13.36
CA TYR A 372 5.87 7.18 12.33
C TYR A 372 4.49 6.90 12.94
N ALA A 373 3.51 6.49 12.13
CA ALA A 373 2.18 6.12 12.66
C ALA A 373 2.27 5.02 13.72
N SER A 374 1.45 5.10 14.76
CA SER A 374 1.36 4.10 15.83
C SER A 374 1.03 2.71 15.29
N SER A 375 0.22 2.64 14.24
CA SER A 375 -0.13 1.38 13.56
C SER A 375 0.98 0.76 12.72
N ALA A 376 2.07 1.48 12.41
CA ALA A 376 3.16 0.94 11.60
C ALA A 376 4.04 0.00 12.46
N ILE A 377 4.09 -1.28 12.10
CA ILE A 377 4.88 -2.31 12.81
C ILE A 377 6.33 -2.29 12.33
N GLY A 378 6.53 -2.13 11.03
CA GLY A 378 7.80 -1.86 10.38
C GLY A 378 7.67 -0.70 9.40
N VAL A 379 8.80 -0.12 9.01
CA VAL A 379 8.89 0.88 7.95
C VAL A 379 10.18 0.71 7.16
N ASN A 380 10.09 0.77 5.83
CA ASN A 380 11.22 0.96 4.94
C ASN A 380 11.33 2.42 4.49
N ASP A 381 12.49 3.05 4.68
CA ASP A 381 12.80 4.40 4.22
C ASP A 381 13.90 4.31 3.17
N TRP A 382 13.59 4.62 1.92
CA TRP A 382 14.56 4.51 0.83
C TRP A 382 14.73 5.80 0.05
N TRP A 383 15.95 6.00 -0.38
CA TRP A 383 16.39 7.15 -1.15
C TRP A 383 16.71 6.74 -2.57
N PHE A 384 16.45 7.64 -3.50
CA PHE A 384 16.62 7.39 -4.92
C PHE A 384 17.02 8.65 -5.67
N ASP A 385 17.59 8.46 -6.85
CA ASP A 385 17.84 9.55 -7.79
C ASP A 385 16.50 10.10 -8.31
N GLY A 386 16.23 11.34 -7.90
CA GLY A 386 15.03 12.13 -8.19
C GLY A 386 14.88 12.49 -9.66
N ASN A 387 15.91 12.31 -10.49
CA ASN A 387 15.79 12.46 -11.93
C ASN A 387 14.70 11.50 -12.46
N PRO A 388 13.67 12.01 -13.16
CA PRO A 388 12.56 11.19 -13.64
C PRO A 388 12.99 10.11 -14.66
N ASN A 389 14.16 10.25 -15.28
CA ASN A 389 14.74 9.28 -16.21
C ASN A 389 15.67 8.27 -15.52
N SER A 390 16.00 8.48 -14.25
CA SER A 390 16.81 7.55 -13.47
C SER A 390 15.95 6.49 -12.81
N ARG A 391 16.52 5.33 -12.57
CA ARG A 391 15.87 4.23 -11.83
C ARG A 391 16.62 3.84 -10.56
N GLN A 392 17.60 4.64 -10.14
CA GLN A 392 18.54 4.23 -9.14
C GLN A 392 18.03 4.48 -7.72
N ILE A 393 17.94 3.41 -6.92
CA ILE A 393 17.91 3.48 -5.46
C ILE A 393 19.34 3.66 -4.98
N THR A 394 19.54 4.58 -4.04
CA THR A 394 20.84 4.93 -3.46
C THR A 394 21.02 4.35 -2.07
N GLU A 395 19.94 4.24 -1.29
CA GLU A 395 19.97 3.83 0.11
C GLU A 395 18.58 3.29 0.52
N SER A 396 18.52 2.39 1.50
CA SER A 396 17.28 1.86 2.07
C SER A 396 17.53 1.39 3.49
N ASP A 397 16.82 1.98 4.45
CA ASP A 397 16.84 1.61 5.86
C ASP A 397 15.53 0.93 6.27
N ILE A 398 15.60 0.06 7.28
CA ILE A 398 14.42 -0.60 7.86
C ILE A 398 14.35 -0.33 9.36
N TYR A 399 13.20 0.15 9.79
CA TYR A 399 12.88 0.49 11.17
C TYR A 399 11.79 -0.44 11.69
N PHE A 400 12.06 -1.16 12.77
CA PHE A 400 11.06 -1.93 13.52
C PHE A 400 10.54 -1.14 14.71
N ASN A 401 9.24 -1.15 14.92
CA ASN A 401 8.60 -0.44 16.02
C ASN A 401 8.67 -1.26 17.32
N GLY A 402 9.68 -0.97 18.16
CA GLY A 402 9.80 -1.52 19.52
C GLY A 402 9.01 -0.72 20.57
N VAL A 403 8.45 0.44 20.22
CA VAL A 403 7.68 1.29 21.14
C VAL A 403 6.27 0.77 21.36
N ASN A 404 5.59 0.39 20.27
CA ASN A 404 4.18 0.01 20.31
C ASN A 404 3.96 -1.51 20.29
N TYR A 405 4.99 -2.28 19.91
CA TYR A 405 4.84 -3.70 19.62
C TYR A 405 5.97 -4.52 20.21
N SER A 406 5.63 -5.77 20.57
CA SER A 406 6.59 -6.76 21.03
C SER A 406 6.87 -7.82 19.96
N TRP A 407 8.09 -8.34 19.96
CA TRP A 407 8.62 -9.18 18.89
C TRP A 407 8.84 -10.64 19.29
N THR A 408 8.77 -11.54 18.32
CA THR A 408 9.02 -12.98 18.48
C THR A 408 9.73 -13.57 17.28
N THR A 409 10.50 -14.64 17.49
CA THR A 409 11.05 -15.50 16.43
C THR A 409 10.49 -16.93 16.46
N THR A 410 9.49 -17.16 17.31
CA THR A 410 8.93 -18.50 17.60
C THR A 410 7.43 -18.58 17.36
N GLY A 411 6.81 -17.50 16.84
CA GLY A 411 5.37 -17.43 16.60
C GLY A 411 4.54 -17.30 17.88
N GLN A 412 5.09 -16.68 18.93
CA GLN A 412 4.34 -16.45 20.17
C GLN A 412 3.11 -15.55 19.91
N THR A 413 1.93 -16.01 20.32
CA THR A 413 0.67 -15.26 20.27
C THR A 413 0.80 -13.89 20.95
N GLY A 414 0.21 -12.86 20.35
CA GLY A 414 0.28 -11.49 20.86
C GLY A 414 1.55 -10.72 20.48
N ARG A 415 2.42 -11.29 19.62
CA ARG A 415 3.69 -10.69 19.20
C ARG A 415 3.90 -10.81 17.68
N TYR A 416 4.72 -9.92 17.14
CA TYR A 416 5.03 -9.87 15.70
C TYR A 416 6.28 -10.67 15.37
N ASP A 417 6.20 -11.45 14.29
CA ASP A 417 7.28 -12.31 13.84
C ASP A 417 8.37 -11.49 13.11
N VAL A 418 9.59 -11.51 13.63
CA VAL A 418 10.71 -10.72 13.10
C VAL A 418 10.99 -11.05 11.63
N GLN A 419 11.04 -12.35 11.26
CA GLN A 419 11.36 -12.75 9.90
C GLN A 419 10.27 -12.30 8.93
N ASN A 420 9.00 -12.39 9.32
CA ASN A 420 7.85 -11.99 8.53
C ASN A 420 7.89 -10.49 8.21
N ILE A 421 7.97 -9.64 9.23
CA ILE A 421 8.01 -8.18 9.02
C ILE A 421 9.24 -7.78 8.21
N ALA A 422 10.43 -8.31 8.57
CA ALA A 422 11.67 -8.03 7.85
C ALA A 422 11.59 -8.45 6.36
N THR A 423 10.96 -9.58 6.06
CA THR A 423 10.80 -10.06 4.68
C THR A 423 9.94 -9.09 3.87
N HIS A 424 8.84 -8.59 4.43
CA HIS A 424 8.03 -7.61 3.72
C HIS A 424 8.79 -6.28 3.56
N GLU A 425 9.46 -5.74 4.59
CA GLU A 425 10.16 -4.45 4.48
C GLU A 425 11.29 -4.50 3.43
N LEU A 426 11.96 -5.64 3.33
CA LEU A 426 12.94 -5.90 2.27
C LEU A 426 12.32 -5.96 0.87
N GLY A 427 11.03 -6.31 0.75
CA GLY A 427 10.27 -6.17 -0.48
C GLY A 427 10.17 -4.71 -0.93
N HIS A 428 9.96 -3.77 -0.01
CA HIS A 428 10.01 -2.34 -0.32
C HIS A 428 11.41 -1.85 -0.71
N ALA A 429 12.47 -2.41 -0.12
CA ALA A 429 13.84 -2.17 -0.58
C ALA A 429 14.06 -2.62 -2.04
N LEU A 430 13.35 -3.67 -2.50
CA LEU A 430 13.29 -4.08 -3.92
C LEU A 430 12.26 -3.28 -4.74
N ASN A 431 11.71 -2.21 -4.17
CA ASN A 431 10.69 -1.33 -4.75
C ASN A 431 9.35 -2.02 -5.07
N LEU A 432 9.05 -3.13 -4.40
CA LEU A 432 7.71 -3.69 -4.42
C LEU A 432 6.78 -2.84 -3.55
N GLN A 433 5.52 -2.72 -3.95
CA GLN A 433 4.51 -1.95 -3.22
C GLN A 433 3.57 -2.87 -2.46
N ASP A 434 2.98 -2.31 -1.41
CA ASP A 434 1.86 -2.90 -0.70
C ASP A 434 0.72 -3.26 -1.67
N LEU A 435 0.08 -4.39 -1.39
CA LEU A 435 -1.18 -4.84 -1.97
C LEU A 435 -2.23 -4.92 -0.86
N TYR A 436 -3.48 -4.63 -1.18
CA TYR A 436 -4.58 -4.58 -0.20
C TYR A 436 -5.85 -5.30 -0.67
N GLY A 437 -5.72 -6.11 -1.71
CA GLY A 437 -6.78 -6.87 -2.31
C GLY A 437 -7.40 -7.89 -1.39
N ASN A 438 -8.66 -8.21 -1.65
CA ASN A 438 -9.41 -9.25 -0.92
C ASN A 438 -8.78 -10.65 -0.98
N THR A 439 -7.89 -10.88 -1.94
CA THR A 439 -7.17 -12.14 -2.18
C THR A 439 -5.66 -11.97 -2.01
N ASP A 440 -5.21 -10.81 -1.51
CA ASP A 440 -3.80 -10.54 -1.29
C ASP A 440 -3.31 -10.98 0.09
N GLY A 441 -4.20 -11.38 1.02
CA GLY A 441 -3.86 -11.65 2.43
C GLY A 441 -2.76 -12.69 2.66
N GLU A 442 -2.49 -13.57 1.70
CA GLU A 442 -1.39 -14.56 1.75
C GLU A 442 -0.07 -14.07 1.12
N LYS A 443 -0.06 -12.87 0.52
CA LYS A 443 1.11 -12.34 -0.19
C LYS A 443 2.04 -11.65 0.80
N THR A 444 3.34 -11.82 0.56
CA THR A 444 4.38 -11.15 1.36
C THR A 444 4.19 -9.66 1.44
N LEU A 445 3.75 -9.00 0.35
CA LEU A 445 3.54 -7.55 0.28
C LEU A 445 2.11 -7.12 0.63
N TYR A 446 1.35 -7.93 1.38
CA TYR A 446 0.04 -7.50 1.87
C TYR A 446 0.21 -6.46 2.99
N GLY A 447 -0.41 -5.29 2.84
CA GLY A 447 -0.10 -4.12 3.67
C GLY A 447 -0.71 -4.13 5.09
N TYR A 448 -1.61 -5.07 5.42
CA TYR A 448 -2.25 -5.14 6.75
C TYR A 448 -1.86 -6.39 7.53
N SER A 449 -1.70 -6.25 8.85
CA SER A 449 -1.45 -7.33 9.80
C SER A 449 -2.66 -7.70 10.64
N SER A 450 -2.72 -8.96 11.06
CA SER A 450 -3.40 -9.38 12.29
C SER A 450 -2.39 -9.92 13.31
N ILE A 451 -2.74 -9.89 14.59
CA ILE A 451 -1.90 -10.42 15.68
C ILE A 451 -1.95 -11.96 15.64
N ASN A 452 -0.77 -12.62 15.76
CA ASN A 452 -0.64 -14.08 15.91
C ASN A 452 -1.35 -14.62 17.16
#